data_AF-A0A969HMK6-F1
#
_entry.id   AF-A0A969HMK6-F1
#
_cell.length_a   1.000
_cell.length_b   1.000
_cell.length_c   1.000
_cell.angle_alpha   90.00
_cell.angle_beta   90.00
_cell.angle_gamma   90.00
#
_symmetry.space_group_name_H-M   'P 1'
#
loop_
_entity.id
_entity.type
_entity.pdbx_description
1 polymer ?
#
loop_
_entity_poly.entity_id
_entity_poly.type
_entity_poly.pdbx_seq_one_letter_code
_entity_poly.pdbx_strand_id
1 'polypeptide(L)'
;MIKNISIFFILLIMGIACDSDQPSEVQTQDIPALDLFAGFQNPPADARPFVRWWWNGNKITADEIKRQLEVLHQAGVGGVEINPIEFPTEADDLGIPSLPWTGPEWNQRLVLACQEAQKRGMITDLIVGSGWPFGGEFVQEDETVQRIAVGHLTFTGPQKAERSQESLIENLIPQYREGPSEKGLKSQLHFAALVPLEASGSHAVIHLPVEKSGASSLAFEVPPGEYELIYGLKQQGHREVMHGAPGAAGPVMDHYQKASRWPILIG
;
A
#
# COMPACT_ATOMS: atom_id res chain seq x y z
N MET A 1 -18.31 47.94 57.09
CA MET A 1 -18.36 47.21 58.38
C MET A 1 -17.28 46.14 58.33
N ILE A 2 -16.01 46.46 58.60
CA ILE A 2 -15.33 46.53 59.92
C ILE A 2 -15.71 45.40 60.88
N LYS A 3 -14.72 44.53 61.14
CA LYS A 3 -14.25 43.97 62.43
C LYS A 3 -13.67 42.56 62.12
N ASN A 4 -12.52 42.11 62.60
CA ASN A 4 -11.53 42.67 63.51
C ASN A 4 -10.23 41.87 63.37
N ILE A 5 -9.14 42.58 63.61
CA ILE A 5 -7.76 42.11 63.76
C ILE A 5 -7.63 41.28 65.05
N SER A 6 -6.82 40.22 65.01
CA SER A 6 -6.10 39.77 66.21
C SER A 6 -4.70 39.29 65.80
N ILE A 7 -3.72 40.11 66.12
CA ILE A 7 -2.28 39.86 66.03
C ILE A 7 -1.88 39.07 67.27
N PHE A 8 -1.18 37.95 67.11
CA PHE A 8 -0.29 37.39 68.12
C PHE A 8 1.00 36.94 67.45
N PHE A 9 2.09 37.66 67.76
CA PHE A 9 3.47 37.24 67.51
C PHE A 9 3.90 36.35 68.69
N ILE A 10 4.67 35.28 68.44
CA ILE A 10 5.88 34.88 69.22
C ILE A 10 6.55 33.62 68.59
N LEU A 11 7.82 33.84 68.23
CA LEU A 11 9.01 32.98 68.14
C LEU A 11 8.97 31.49 67.70
N LEU A 12 9.59 31.26 66.53
CA LEU A 12 10.84 30.50 66.30
C LEU A 12 11.10 29.26 67.18
N ILE A 13 10.93 28.05 66.61
CA ILE A 13 11.94 26.98 66.73
C ILE A 13 12.13 26.32 65.36
N MET A 14 13.34 26.46 64.86
CA MET A 14 13.90 25.80 63.69
C MET A 14 14.06 24.31 64.03
N GLY A 15 13.14 23.48 63.54
CA GLY A 15 13.24 22.03 63.57
C GLY A 15 13.34 21.51 62.16
N ILE A 16 14.57 21.39 61.63
CA ILE A 16 14.82 20.54 60.47
C ILE A 16 14.65 19.11 60.97
N ALA A 17 13.43 18.60 60.91
CA ALA A 17 13.19 17.17 60.94
C ALA A 17 13.26 16.73 59.47
N CYS A 18 14.25 15.89 59.16
CA CYS A 18 14.24 15.03 57.97
C CYS A 18 12.90 14.30 57.95
N ASP A 19 11.98 14.76 57.11
CA ASP A 19 10.83 13.95 56.77
C ASP A 19 11.35 12.84 55.87
N SER A 20 11.32 11.63 56.41
CA SER A 20 11.72 10.40 55.75
C SER A 20 10.99 10.28 54.40
N ASP A 21 11.73 9.96 53.34
CA ASP A 21 11.20 9.44 52.08
C ASP A 21 10.18 8.32 52.39
N GLN A 22 8.90 8.66 52.41
CA GLN A 22 7.84 7.68 52.26
C GLN A 22 7.81 7.34 50.77
N PRO A 23 8.02 6.07 50.36
CA PRO A 23 7.83 5.70 48.97
C PRO A 23 6.37 5.98 48.63
N SER A 24 6.13 6.85 47.65
CA SER A 24 4.82 6.98 47.02
C SER A 24 4.43 5.59 46.52
N GLU A 25 3.47 4.94 47.19
CA GLU A 25 2.84 3.72 46.69
C GLU A 25 2.31 4.03 45.30
N VAL A 26 3.00 3.51 44.28
CA VAL A 26 2.44 3.38 42.95
C VAL A 26 1.22 2.49 43.15
N GLN A 27 0.03 3.06 42.99
CA GLN A 27 -1.20 2.29 42.87
C GLN A 27 -1.04 1.42 41.62
N THR A 28 -0.49 0.23 41.84
CA THR A 28 -0.54 -0.86 40.88
C THR A 28 -2.03 -1.15 40.77
N GLN A 29 -2.66 -0.69 39.68
CA GLN A 29 -3.97 -1.20 39.36
C GLN A 29 -3.81 -2.72 39.27
N ASP A 30 -4.46 -3.44 40.19
CA ASP A 30 -4.50 -4.89 40.17
C ASP A 30 -5.10 -5.31 38.82
N ILE A 31 -4.23 -5.58 37.84
CA ILE A 31 -4.62 -6.36 36.67
C ILE A 31 -5.06 -7.70 37.27
N PRO A 32 -6.32 -8.13 37.11
CA PRO A 32 -6.76 -9.39 37.67
C PRO A 32 -5.76 -10.44 37.23
N ALA A 33 -5.17 -11.17 38.18
CA ALA A 33 -4.17 -12.20 37.89
C ALA A 33 -4.78 -13.10 36.81
N LEU A 34 -4.31 -12.93 35.57
CA LEU A 34 -4.84 -13.63 34.43
C LEU A 34 -4.66 -15.12 34.74
N ASP A 35 -5.77 -15.86 34.82
CA ASP A 35 -5.69 -17.31 34.98
C ASP A 35 -5.15 -17.89 33.68
N LEU A 36 -3.81 -17.93 33.59
CA LEU A 36 -3.07 -18.38 32.42
C LEU A 36 -3.40 -19.83 32.10
N PHE A 37 -3.71 -20.65 33.10
CA PHE A 37 -4.08 -22.05 32.87
C PHE A 37 -5.47 -22.14 32.25
N ALA A 38 -6.47 -21.44 32.79
CA ALA A 38 -7.80 -21.39 32.20
C ALA A 38 -7.81 -20.78 30.80
N GLY A 39 -7.04 -19.71 30.58
CA GLY A 39 -6.86 -19.07 29.26
C GLY A 39 -6.12 -19.97 28.26
N PHE A 40 -5.17 -20.79 28.72
CA PHE A 40 -4.52 -21.78 27.87
C PHE A 40 -5.47 -22.92 27.46
N GLN A 41 -6.34 -23.37 28.37
CA GLN A 41 -7.36 -24.38 28.07
C GLN A 41 -8.46 -23.85 27.15
N ASN A 42 -8.83 -22.58 27.31
CA ASN A 42 -9.90 -21.92 26.56
C ASN A 42 -9.41 -20.58 25.98
N PRO A 43 -8.57 -20.61 24.93
CA PRO A 43 -7.99 -19.39 24.39
C PRO A 43 -9.08 -18.48 23.80
N PRO A 44 -8.98 -17.15 24.01
CA PRO A 44 -9.83 -16.18 23.34
C PRO A 44 -9.62 -16.20 21.82
N ALA A 45 -10.51 -15.56 21.06
CA ALA A 45 -10.51 -15.61 19.61
C ALA A 45 -9.22 -15.06 18.98
N ASP A 46 -8.67 -13.99 19.54
CA ASP A 46 -7.39 -13.36 19.13
C ASP A 46 -6.15 -14.23 19.42
N ALA A 47 -6.28 -15.25 20.27
CA ALA A 47 -5.24 -16.25 20.52
C ALA A 47 -5.41 -17.54 19.67
N ARG A 48 -6.45 -17.62 18.83
CA ARG A 48 -6.70 -18.75 17.92
C ARG A 48 -6.21 -18.44 16.50
N PRO A 49 -5.95 -19.46 15.65
CA PRO A 49 -5.53 -19.22 14.28
C PRO A 49 -6.61 -18.50 13.48
N PHE A 50 -6.16 -17.63 12.58
CA PHE A 50 -7.01 -17.00 11.57
C PHE A 50 -6.77 -17.64 10.20
N VAL A 51 -7.75 -17.54 9.32
CA VAL A 51 -7.62 -18.03 7.94
C VAL A 51 -7.88 -16.92 6.93
N ARG A 52 -7.14 -16.95 5.83
CA ARG A 52 -7.49 -16.17 4.65
C ARG A 52 -8.65 -16.84 3.94
N TRP A 53 -9.76 -16.12 3.85
CA TRP A 53 -10.99 -16.60 3.29
C TRP A 53 -11.24 -15.97 1.92
N TRP A 54 -10.87 -16.73 0.88
CA TRP A 54 -10.96 -16.28 -0.50
C TRP A 54 -12.41 -16.25 -1.01
N TRP A 55 -12.86 -15.05 -1.37
CA TRP A 55 -14.13 -14.83 -2.07
C TRP A 55 -13.88 -14.89 -3.58
N ASN A 56 -13.66 -16.11 -4.08
CA ASN A 56 -13.35 -16.35 -5.49
C ASN A 56 -14.45 -15.83 -6.41
N GLY A 57 -14.09 -14.96 -7.35
CA GLY A 57 -15.00 -14.27 -8.26
C GLY A 57 -16.03 -13.38 -7.59
N ASN A 58 -15.96 -13.18 -6.26
CA ASN A 58 -17.09 -12.69 -5.47
C ASN A 58 -18.40 -13.47 -5.73
N LYS A 59 -18.31 -14.76 -6.06
CA LYS A 59 -19.47 -15.64 -6.28
C LYS A 59 -19.96 -16.18 -4.94
N ILE A 60 -20.66 -15.33 -4.19
CA ILE A 60 -20.98 -15.56 -2.77
C ILE A 60 -22.49 -15.58 -2.49
N THR A 61 -22.93 -16.56 -1.70
CA THR A 61 -24.33 -16.68 -1.25
C THR A 61 -24.42 -16.56 0.26
N ALA A 62 -25.57 -16.08 0.75
CA ALA A 62 -25.80 -15.88 2.18
C ALA A 62 -25.72 -17.18 2.99
N ASP A 63 -26.25 -18.27 2.45
CA ASP A 63 -26.26 -19.57 3.12
C ASP A 63 -24.86 -20.18 3.17
N GLU A 64 -24.06 -20.00 2.12
CA GLU A 64 -22.69 -20.50 2.10
C GLU A 64 -21.78 -19.72 3.06
N ILE A 65 -21.96 -18.40 3.21
CA ILE A 65 -21.29 -17.59 4.24
C ILE A 65 -21.54 -18.16 5.64
N LYS A 66 -22.81 -18.42 5.99
CA LYS A 66 -23.19 -18.99 7.28
C LYS A 66 -22.57 -20.37 7.49
N ARG A 67 -22.65 -21.22 6.47
CA ARG A 67 -22.14 -22.60 6.51
C ARG A 67 -20.62 -22.63 6.68
N GLN A 68 -19.88 -21.82 5.93
CA GLN A 68 -18.42 -21.78 5.99
C GLN A 68 -17.93 -21.23 7.35
N LEU A 69 -18.55 -20.16 7.86
CA LEU A 69 -18.22 -19.63 9.18
C LEU A 69 -18.53 -20.65 10.31
N GLU A 70 -19.60 -21.41 10.19
CA GLU A 70 -19.90 -22.50 11.11
C GLU A 70 -18.83 -23.59 11.11
N VAL A 71 -18.43 -24.05 9.92
CA VAL A 71 -17.36 -25.06 9.77
C VAL A 71 -16.05 -24.57 10.37
N LEU A 72 -15.66 -23.32 10.11
CA LEU A 72 -14.44 -22.72 10.65
C LEU A 72 -14.51 -22.58 12.18
N HIS A 73 -15.65 -22.12 12.71
CA HIS A 73 -15.86 -22.00 14.15
C HIS A 73 -15.75 -23.36 14.87
N GLN A 74 -16.41 -24.39 14.35
CA GLN A 74 -16.35 -25.76 14.89
C GLN A 74 -14.93 -26.33 14.84
N ALA A 75 -14.12 -25.94 13.84
CA ALA A 75 -12.72 -26.30 13.75
C ALA A 75 -11.79 -25.50 14.69
N GLY A 76 -12.33 -24.55 15.48
CA GLY A 76 -11.57 -23.76 16.45
C GLY A 76 -10.89 -22.52 15.86
N VAL A 77 -11.25 -22.08 14.66
CA VAL A 77 -10.74 -20.85 14.06
C VAL A 77 -11.24 -19.62 14.83
N GLY A 78 -10.32 -18.69 15.11
CA GLY A 78 -10.60 -17.45 15.84
C GLY A 78 -11.09 -16.30 14.97
N GLY A 79 -10.73 -16.32 13.69
CA GLY A 79 -11.09 -15.24 12.78
C GLY A 79 -10.82 -15.55 11.32
N VAL A 80 -11.33 -14.66 10.46
CA VAL A 80 -11.20 -14.74 9.01
C VAL A 80 -10.72 -13.40 8.46
N GLU A 81 -9.81 -13.44 7.48
CA GLU A 81 -9.49 -12.30 6.62
C GLU A 81 -10.23 -12.50 5.30
N ILE A 82 -11.24 -11.67 5.03
CA ILE A 82 -11.99 -11.70 3.76
C ILE A 82 -11.08 -11.21 2.65
N ASN A 83 -10.93 -12.02 1.59
CA ASN A 83 -10.05 -11.70 0.47
C ASN A 83 -10.77 -11.90 -0.88
N PRO A 84 -11.30 -10.82 -1.48
CA PRO A 84 -11.87 -10.84 -2.83
C PRO A 84 -10.80 -11.12 -3.88
N ILE A 85 -11.06 -12.06 -4.78
CA ILE A 85 -10.11 -12.40 -5.86
C ILE A 85 -10.87 -12.80 -7.12
N GLU A 86 -10.24 -12.63 -8.29
CA GLU A 86 -10.74 -13.10 -9.58
C GLU A 86 -11.14 -14.58 -9.55
N PHE A 87 -12.15 -14.95 -10.34
CA PHE A 87 -12.52 -16.34 -10.54
C PHE A 87 -11.61 -16.97 -11.61
N PRO A 88 -11.05 -18.18 -11.39
CA PRO A 88 -10.25 -18.83 -12.42
C PRO A 88 -11.04 -19.02 -13.72
N THR A 89 -10.48 -18.60 -14.85
CA THR A 89 -11.14 -18.64 -16.16
C THR A 89 -11.45 -20.05 -16.66
N GLU A 90 -10.69 -21.05 -16.20
CA GLU A 90 -10.83 -22.46 -16.57
C GLU A 90 -11.78 -23.24 -15.64
N ALA A 91 -12.28 -22.62 -14.57
CA ALA A 91 -13.16 -23.26 -13.60
C ALA A 91 -14.63 -23.26 -14.07
N ASP A 92 -15.41 -24.22 -13.56
CA ASP A 92 -16.87 -24.21 -13.70
C ASP A 92 -17.45 -22.96 -13.01
N ASP A 93 -18.30 -22.20 -13.71
CA ASP A 93 -18.86 -20.91 -13.29
C ASP A 93 -19.73 -21.00 -12.01
N LEU A 94 -20.09 -22.23 -11.61
CA LEU A 94 -20.96 -22.57 -10.48
C LEU A 94 -22.41 -22.09 -10.63
N GLY A 95 -22.72 -21.36 -11.72
CA GLY A 95 -24.03 -20.72 -11.93
C GLY A 95 -24.37 -19.63 -10.91
N ILE A 96 -23.38 -19.14 -10.17
CA ILE A 96 -23.54 -18.08 -9.17
C ILE A 96 -23.04 -16.77 -9.77
N PRO A 97 -23.85 -15.69 -9.79
CA PRO A 97 -23.40 -14.42 -10.33
C PRO A 97 -22.27 -13.83 -9.48
N SER A 98 -21.27 -13.25 -10.14
CA SER A 98 -20.22 -12.49 -9.49
C SER A 98 -20.76 -11.15 -8.99
N LEU A 99 -20.41 -10.77 -7.76
CA LEU A 99 -20.75 -9.47 -7.20
C LEU A 99 -19.59 -8.46 -7.40
N PRO A 100 -19.84 -7.27 -7.96
CA PRO A 100 -18.81 -6.24 -8.04
C PRO A 100 -18.29 -5.86 -6.65
N TRP A 101 -16.97 -5.81 -6.48
CA TRP A 101 -16.31 -5.40 -5.25
C TRP A 101 -16.75 -3.98 -4.86
N THR A 102 -17.06 -3.76 -3.58
CA THR A 102 -17.69 -2.54 -3.02
C THR A 102 -19.09 -2.20 -3.55
N GLY A 103 -19.67 -3.05 -4.41
CA GLY A 103 -21.04 -2.90 -4.89
C GLY A 103 -22.09 -3.13 -3.79
N PRO A 104 -23.35 -2.65 -3.97
CA PRO A 104 -24.37 -2.73 -2.93
C PRO A 104 -24.63 -4.15 -2.39
N GLU A 105 -24.76 -5.13 -3.28
CA GLU A 105 -24.98 -6.53 -2.87
C GLU A 105 -23.75 -7.16 -2.22
N TRP A 106 -22.54 -6.83 -2.70
CA TRP A 106 -21.29 -7.27 -2.09
C TRP A 106 -21.16 -6.72 -0.66
N ASN A 107 -21.49 -5.44 -0.44
CA ASN A 107 -21.49 -4.82 0.89
C ASN A 107 -22.52 -5.49 1.82
N GLN A 108 -23.70 -5.87 1.32
CA GLN A 108 -24.67 -6.63 2.10
C GLN A 108 -24.13 -8.00 2.53
N ARG A 109 -23.37 -8.68 1.66
CA ARG A 109 -22.71 -9.95 1.98
C ARG A 109 -21.58 -9.77 3.00
N LEU A 110 -20.80 -8.69 2.88
CA LEU A 110 -19.79 -8.32 3.87
C LEU A 110 -20.42 -8.10 5.26
N VAL A 111 -21.50 -7.30 5.33
CA VAL A 111 -22.24 -7.07 6.58
C VAL A 111 -22.74 -8.38 7.18
N LEU A 112 -23.32 -9.27 6.36
CA LEU A 112 -23.75 -10.58 6.82
C LEU A 112 -22.59 -11.41 7.38
N ALA A 113 -21.45 -11.45 6.69
CA ALA A 113 -20.27 -12.19 7.15
C ALA A 113 -19.77 -11.67 8.51
N CYS A 114 -19.66 -10.35 8.68
CA CYS A 114 -19.29 -9.74 9.96
C CYS A 114 -20.27 -10.10 11.07
N GLN A 115 -21.59 -10.03 10.80
CA GLN A 115 -22.62 -10.39 11.78
C GLN A 115 -22.56 -11.86 12.18
N GLU A 116 -22.36 -12.77 11.22
CA GLU A 116 -22.31 -14.21 11.47
C GLU A 116 -21.00 -14.64 12.18
N ALA A 117 -19.89 -13.97 11.90
CA ALA A 117 -18.64 -14.15 12.63
C ALA A 117 -18.78 -13.64 14.09
N GLN A 118 -19.36 -12.45 14.27
CA GLN A 118 -19.60 -11.88 15.60
C GLN A 118 -20.48 -12.79 16.48
N LYS A 119 -21.57 -13.36 15.93
CA LYS A 119 -22.43 -14.31 16.65
C LYS A 119 -21.68 -15.55 17.16
N ARG A 120 -20.56 -15.90 16.52
CA ARG A 120 -19.69 -17.04 16.86
C ARG A 120 -18.49 -16.64 17.71
N GLY A 121 -18.38 -15.36 18.10
CA GLY A 121 -17.23 -14.83 18.81
C GLY A 121 -15.95 -14.85 17.96
N MET A 122 -16.07 -14.85 16.63
CA MET A 122 -14.94 -14.78 15.71
C MET A 122 -14.63 -13.33 15.32
N ILE A 123 -13.38 -13.08 14.96
CA ILE A 123 -12.90 -11.78 14.46
C ILE A 123 -12.94 -11.77 12.93
N THR A 124 -13.36 -10.65 12.34
CA THR A 124 -13.35 -10.45 10.89
C THR A 124 -12.37 -9.35 10.54
N ASP A 125 -11.50 -9.64 9.58
CA ASP A 125 -10.61 -8.70 8.92
C ASP A 125 -10.94 -8.65 7.41
N LEU A 126 -10.55 -7.58 6.74
CA LEU A 126 -10.78 -7.37 5.32
C LEU A 126 -9.51 -6.81 4.68
N ILE A 127 -8.99 -7.50 3.66
CA ILE A 127 -7.86 -6.99 2.90
C ILE A 127 -8.22 -5.67 2.19
N VAL A 128 -7.25 -4.76 2.11
CA VAL A 128 -7.40 -3.50 1.39
C VAL A 128 -7.38 -3.77 -0.12
N GLY A 129 -8.53 -4.08 -0.72
CA GLY A 129 -8.67 -4.28 -2.16
C GLY A 129 -9.04 -5.70 -2.58
N SER A 130 -8.70 -6.04 -3.82
CA SER A 130 -8.85 -7.36 -4.42
C SER A 130 -7.65 -7.62 -5.32
N GLY A 131 -7.10 -8.84 -5.30
CA GLY A 131 -5.90 -9.15 -6.08
C GLY A 131 -4.65 -8.38 -5.61
N TRP A 132 -3.67 -8.21 -6.50
CA TRP A 132 -2.43 -7.50 -6.18
C TRP A 132 -1.70 -6.93 -7.41
N PRO A 133 -1.00 -5.78 -7.29
CA PRO A 133 -1.07 -4.78 -6.22
C PRO A 133 -2.43 -4.08 -6.17
N PHE A 134 -2.64 -3.17 -5.21
CA PHE A 134 -3.95 -2.52 -5.05
C PHE A 134 -4.27 -1.54 -6.18
N GLY A 135 -5.53 -1.54 -6.60
CA GLY A 135 -6.03 -0.72 -7.69
C GLY A 135 -7.48 -1.10 -7.99
N GLY A 136 -7.96 -0.70 -9.17
CA GLY A 136 -9.28 -1.07 -9.62
C GLY A 136 -9.79 -0.20 -10.74
N GLU A 137 -10.96 -0.56 -11.26
CA GLU A 137 -11.61 0.09 -12.41
C GLU A 137 -11.92 1.58 -12.16
N PHE A 138 -11.98 1.98 -10.89
CA PHE A 138 -12.24 3.35 -10.44
C PHE A 138 -11.02 4.28 -10.48
N VAL A 139 -9.81 3.73 -10.61
CA VAL A 139 -8.56 4.51 -10.58
C VAL A 139 -8.44 5.35 -11.86
N GLN A 140 -8.31 6.67 -11.69
CA GLN A 140 -8.15 7.59 -12.82
C GLN A 140 -6.74 7.52 -13.41
N GLU A 141 -6.58 7.92 -14.68
CA GLU A 141 -5.31 7.82 -15.38
C GLU A 141 -4.15 8.52 -14.65
N ASP A 142 -4.41 9.72 -14.11
CA ASP A 142 -3.43 10.53 -13.38
C ASP A 142 -3.11 10.00 -11.98
N GLU A 143 -3.91 9.03 -11.48
CA GLU A 143 -3.73 8.33 -10.21
C GLU A 143 -3.05 6.96 -10.37
N THR A 144 -2.69 6.57 -11.59
CA THR A 144 -2.07 5.26 -11.85
C THR A 144 -0.57 5.25 -11.55
N VAL A 145 -0.05 4.08 -11.19
CA VAL A 145 1.35 3.86 -10.84
C VAL A 145 2.33 4.28 -11.95
N GLN A 146 3.42 4.92 -11.53
CA GLN A 146 4.46 5.45 -12.41
C GLN A 146 5.76 4.65 -12.30
N ARG A 147 6.51 4.56 -13.40
CA ARG A 147 7.91 4.09 -13.38
C ARG A 147 8.80 4.95 -14.26
N ILE A 148 10.11 4.84 -14.05
CA ILE A 148 11.13 5.35 -14.96
C ILE A 148 11.79 4.16 -15.64
N ALA A 149 11.58 4.01 -16.96
CA ALA A 149 12.28 3.03 -17.77
C ALA A 149 13.59 3.65 -18.28
N VAL A 150 14.72 3.00 -18.01
CA VAL A 150 16.05 3.54 -18.33
C VAL A 150 16.62 2.83 -19.55
N GLY A 151 17.00 3.61 -20.55
CA GLY A 151 17.58 3.13 -21.80
C GLY A 151 18.99 3.67 -22.00
N HIS A 152 19.75 2.97 -22.82
CA HIS A 152 21.13 3.29 -23.14
C HIS A 152 21.40 3.21 -24.64
N LEU A 153 22.23 4.11 -25.16
CA LEU A 153 22.73 4.11 -26.54
C LEU A 153 24.20 4.55 -26.55
N THR A 154 25.05 3.84 -27.28
CA THR A 154 26.47 4.19 -27.42
C THR A 154 26.71 5.18 -28.55
N PHE A 155 27.62 6.13 -28.34
CA PHE A 155 28.05 7.13 -29.30
C PHE A 155 29.56 7.37 -29.26
N THR A 156 30.17 7.48 -30.43
CA THR A 156 31.57 7.89 -30.59
C THR A 156 31.63 9.33 -31.11
N GLY A 157 32.22 10.25 -30.38
CA GLY A 157 32.37 11.64 -30.81
C GLY A 157 33.70 11.96 -31.49
N PRO A 158 33.86 13.18 -32.05
CA PRO A 158 32.89 14.27 -32.01
C PRO A 158 31.79 14.12 -33.06
N GLN A 159 30.52 14.28 -32.66
CA GLN A 159 29.39 14.29 -33.59
C GLN A 159 28.19 15.08 -33.04
N LYS A 160 27.33 15.57 -33.93
CA LYS A 160 25.99 16.04 -33.56
C LYS A 160 25.01 14.90 -33.76
N ALA A 161 24.18 14.65 -32.76
CA ALA A 161 23.18 13.60 -32.80
C ALA A 161 21.80 14.14 -32.44
N GLU A 162 20.78 13.51 -33.00
CA GLU A 162 19.38 13.78 -32.67
C GLU A 162 18.65 12.45 -32.54
N ARG A 163 17.78 12.33 -31.54
CA ARG A 163 16.91 11.17 -31.34
C ARG A 163 15.49 11.62 -31.10
N SER A 164 14.55 11.10 -31.88
CA SER A 164 13.13 11.35 -31.60
C SER A 164 12.69 10.60 -30.35
N GLN A 165 11.66 11.10 -29.67
CA GLN A 165 11.09 10.41 -28.52
C GLN A 165 10.57 9.02 -28.90
N GLU A 166 10.00 8.88 -30.10
CA GLU A 166 9.53 7.60 -30.63
C GLU A 166 10.68 6.60 -30.78
N SER A 167 11.82 7.03 -31.31
CA SER A 167 13.01 6.18 -31.43
C SER A 167 13.55 5.75 -30.06
N LEU A 168 13.55 6.65 -29.08
CA LEU A 168 13.94 6.32 -27.70
C LEU A 168 12.97 5.32 -27.05
N ILE A 169 11.67 5.45 -27.29
CA ILE A 169 10.65 4.49 -26.83
C ILE A 169 10.87 3.13 -27.49
N GLU A 170 11.09 3.08 -28.81
CA GLU A 170 11.30 1.84 -29.55
C GLU A 170 12.53 1.06 -29.07
N ASN A 171 13.61 1.76 -28.71
CA ASN A 171 14.81 1.13 -28.15
C ASN A 171 14.58 0.48 -26.78
N LEU A 172 13.61 0.96 -26.01
CA LEU A 172 13.27 0.43 -24.68
C LEU A 172 12.33 -0.77 -24.71
N ILE A 173 11.52 -0.90 -25.77
CA ILE A 173 10.50 -1.95 -25.90
C ILE A 173 11.04 -3.37 -25.63
N PRO A 174 12.22 -3.79 -26.13
CA PRO A 174 12.73 -5.14 -25.89
C PRO A 174 13.15 -5.41 -24.45
N GLN A 175 13.43 -4.36 -23.66
CA GLN A 175 14.03 -4.48 -22.33
C GLN A 175 13.00 -4.47 -21.20
N TYR A 176 11.79 -3.95 -21.44
CA TYR A 176 10.80 -3.70 -20.39
C TYR A 176 9.41 -4.26 -20.67
N ARG A 177 9.12 -4.76 -21.88
CA ARG A 177 7.80 -5.36 -22.18
C ARG A 177 7.69 -6.78 -21.65
N GLU A 178 6.95 -6.95 -20.56
CA GLU A 178 6.58 -8.28 -20.04
C GLU A 178 5.09 -8.64 -20.23
N GLY A 179 4.26 -7.81 -20.89
CA GLY A 179 2.86 -8.17 -21.07
C GLY A 179 1.98 -7.31 -22.00
N PRO A 180 0.72 -7.73 -22.23
CA PRO A 180 -0.24 -7.07 -23.12
C PRO A 180 -0.61 -5.64 -22.71
N SER A 181 -0.58 -5.35 -21.40
CA SER A 181 -0.96 -4.07 -20.80
C SER A 181 0.00 -2.92 -21.11
N GLU A 182 1.20 -3.20 -21.64
CA GLU A 182 2.19 -2.17 -22.00
C GLU A 182 2.05 -1.64 -23.44
N LYS A 183 1.03 -2.07 -24.18
CA LYS A 183 0.70 -1.49 -25.50
C LYS A 183 0.01 -0.13 -25.31
N GLY A 184 0.71 0.95 -25.67
CA GLY A 184 0.14 2.30 -25.66
C GLY A 184 0.40 3.11 -24.39
N LEU A 185 1.36 2.71 -23.56
CA LEU A 185 1.77 3.49 -22.39
C LEU A 185 2.18 4.91 -22.78
N LYS A 186 1.57 5.90 -22.15
CA LYS A 186 2.01 7.29 -22.22
C LYS A 186 3.41 7.36 -21.63
N SER A 187 4.39 7.53 -22.51
CA SER A 187 5.81 7.59 -22.19
C SER A 187 6.32 8.98 -22.54
N GLN A 188 7.04 9.60 -21.62
CA GLN A 188 7.62 10.93 -21.80
C GLN A 188 9.09 10.92 -21.40
N LEU A 189 9.95 11.54 -22.22
CA LEU A 189 11.35 11.74 -21.83
C LEU A 189 11.43 12.57 -20.55
N HIS A 190 12.04 12.00 -19.51
CA HIS A 190 12.14 12.60 -18.19
C HIS A 190 13.55 13.14 -17.89
N PHE A 191 14.57 12.39 -18.29
CA PHE A 191 15.96 12.82 -18.21
C PHE A 191 16.79 12.23 -19.34
N ALA A 192 17.90 12.87 -19.67
CA ALA A 192 18.93 12.34 -20.53
C ALA A 192 20.30 12.87 -20.10
N ALA A 193 21.33 12.04 -20.22
CA ALA A 193 22.72 12.41 -19.92
C ALA A 193 23.69 11.61 -20.80
N LEU A 194 24.78 12.25 -21.21
CA LEU A 194 25.93 11.57 -21.79
C LEU A 194 26.92 11.24 -20.68
N VAL A 195 27.24 9.96 -20.56
CA VAL A 195 28.21 9.44 -19.60
C VAL A 195 29.43 8.94 -20.38
N PRO A 196 30.63 9.51 -20.20
CA PRO A 196 31.84 8.95 -20.81
C PRO A 196 32.07 7.52 -20.32
N LEU A 197 32.48 6.61 -21.21
CA LEU A 197 32.78 5.22 -20.83
C LEU A 197 33.92 5.14 -19.80
N GLU A 198 34.88 6.07 -19.88
CA GLU A 198 36.00 6.19 -18.93
C GLU A 198 35.79 7.32 -17.92
N ALA A 199 34.57 7.45 -17.38
CA ALA A 199 34.27 8.50 -16.39
C ALA A 199 35.04 8.27 -15.08
N SER A 200 35.84 9.27 -14.66
CA SER A 200 36.55 9.28 -13.37
C SER A 200 35.69 9.77 -12.18
N GLY A 201 34.45 10.19 -12.45
CA GLY A 201 33.48 10.63 -11.43
C GLY A 201 32.28 11.36 -12.04
N SER A 202 31.25 11.63 -11.23
CA SER A 202 29.97 12.23 -11.68
C SER A 202 30.10 13.61 -12.35
N HIS A 203 31.16 14.37 -12.06
CA HIS A 203 31.47 15.63 -12.73
C HIS A 203 31.68 15.53 -14.25
N ALA A 204 31.97 14.34 -14.77
CA ALA A 204 32.19 14.09 -16.19
C ALA A 204 30.87 13.79 -16.94
N VAL A 205 29.76 13.65 -16.21
CA VAL A 205 28.43 13.42 -16.77
C VAL A 205 27.90 14.73 -17.35
N ILE A 206 27.51 14.69 -18.62
CA ILE A 206 26.93 15.83 -19.32
C ILE A 206 25.42 15.65 -19.31
N HIS A 207 24.73 16.37 -18.43
CA HIS A 207 23.27 16.37 -18.40
C HIS A 207 22.70 17.13 -19.60
N LEU A 208 21.79 16.48 -20.33
CA LEU A 208 21.14 17.07 -21.49
C LEU A 208 19.83 17.75 -21.05
N PRO A 209 19.53 18.95 -21.57
CA PRO A 209 18.27 19.61 -21.29
C PRO A 209 17.12 18.81 -21.90
N VAL A 210 16.19 18.38 -21.05
CA VAL A 210 14.95 17.72 -21.47
C VAL A 210 13.79 18.67 -21.25
N GLU A 211 13.09 19.03 -22.33
CA GLU A 211 11.89 19.84 -22.23
C GLU A 211 10.75 19.02 -21.64
N LYS A 212 10.20 19.50 -20.51
CA LYS A 212 9.04 18.90 -19.85
C LYS A 212 7.75 19.02 -20.67
N SER A 213 7.75 19.83 -21.73
CA SER A 213 6.58 20.11 -22.60
C SER A 213 6.44 19.20 -23.82
N GLY A 214 7.27 18.16 -23.95
CA GLY A 214 7.10 17.15 -25.00
C GLY A 214 7.79 17.52 -26.32
N ALA A 215 9.04 17.99 -26.25
CA ALA A 215 9.88 18.05 -27.44
C ALA A 215 9.91 16.67 -28.12
N SER A 216 9.60 16.64 -29.42
CA SER A 216 9.54 15.41 -30.21
C SER A 216 10.92 14.78 -30.42
N SER A 217 12.00 15.52 -30.15
CA SER A 217 13.36 15.05 -30.29
C SER A 217 14.33 15.67 -29.27
N LEU A 218 15.37 14.90 -28.98
CA LEU A 218 16.52 15.26 -28.16
C LEU A 218 17.72 15.46 -29.09
N ALA A 219 18.12 16.71 -29.30
CA ALA A 219 19.31 17.07 -30.05
C ALA A 219 20.48 17.38 -29.08
N PHE A 220 21.66 16.84 -29.36
CA PHE A 220 22.83 16.99 -28.49
C PHE A 220 24.15 16.87 -29.28
N GLU A 221 25.21 17.42 -28.69
CA GLU A 221 26.57 17.30 -29.20
C GLU A 221 27.35 16.30 -28.35
N VAL A 222 27.99 15.34 -29.00
CA VAL A 222 28.86 14.35 -28.37
C VAL A 222 30.30 14.86 -28.50
N PRO A 223 31.00 15.14 -27.38
CA PRO A 223 32.41 15.54 -27.43
C PRO A 223 33.32 14.39 -27.91
N PRO A 224 34.59 14.64 -28.24
CA PRO A 224 35.55 13.58 -28.56
C PRO A 224 35.61 12.50 -27.46
N GLY A 225 35.58 11.23 -27.88
CA GLY A 225 35.60 10.07 -26.99
C GLY A 225 34.38 9.16 -27.15
N GLU A 226 34.33 8.10 -26.34
CA GLU A 226 33.22 7.16 -26.29
C GLU A 226 32.26 7.52 -25.15
N TYR A 227 30.97 7.60 -25.46
CA TYR A 227 29.91 7.98 -24.52
C TYR A 227 28.73 7.01 -24.59
N GLU A 228 28.06 6.87 -23.46
CA GLU A 228 26.75 6.24 -23.35
C GLU A 228 25.72 7.33 -23.06
N LEU A 229 24.73 7.46 -23.95
CA LEU A 229 23.53 8.22 -23.66
C LEU A 229 22.64 7.38 -22.75
N ILE A 230 22.52 7.80 -21.49
CA ILE A 230 21.56 7.24 -20.53
C ILE A 230 20.35 8.16 -20.51
N TYR A 231 19.16 7.62 -20.77
CA TYR A 231 17.92 8.37 -20.76
C TYR A 231 16.83 7.62 -19.98
N GLY A 232 15.95 8.38 -19.34
CA GLY A 232 14.82 7.84 -18.59
C GLY A 232 13.51 8.29 -19.20
N LEU A 233 12.63 7.35 -19.50
CA LEU A 233 11.24 7.64 -19.86
C LEU A 233 10.34 7.44 -18.65
N LYS A 234 9.58 8.47 -18.29
CA LYS A 234 8.49 8.35 -17.34
C LYS A 234 7.31 7.67 -18.03
N GLN A 235 6.86 6.57 -17.45
CA GLN A 235 5.69 5.82 -17.90
C GLN A 235 4.64 5.80 -16.81
N GLN A 236 3.37 5.95 -17.21
CA GLN A 236 2.22 5.96 -16.31
C GLN A 236 1.24 4.84 -16.69
N GLY A 237 0.61 4.22 -15.68
CA GLY A 237 -0.36 3.15 -15.91
C GLY A 237 0.25 1.83 -16.37
N HIS A 238 1.52 1.58 -16.05
CA HIS A 238 2.26 0.43 -16.56
C HIS A 238 1.89 -0.93 -15.93
N ARG A 239 0.92 -0.96 -14.99
CA ARG A 239 0.48 -2.19 -14.32
C ARG A 239 -1.02 -2.21 -14.12
N GLU A 240 -1.56 -3.42 -14.19
CA GLU A 240 -2.93 -3.74 -13.81
C GLU A 240 -2.93 -4.65 -12.57
N VAL A 241 -4.03 -4.63 -11.84
CA VAL A 241 -4.28 -5.51 -10.69
C VAL A 241 -4.32 -6.94 -11.19
N MET A 242 -3.41 -7.79 -10.71
CA MET A 242 -3.47 -9.22 -10.99
C MET A 242 -4.56 -9.85 -10.13
N HIS A 243 -5.41 -10.65 -10.77
CA HIS A 243 -6.50 -11.36 -10.11
C HIS A 243 -7.48 -10.44 -9.36
N GLY A 244 -7.72 -9.23 -9.88
CA GLY A 244 -8.79 -8.38 -9.39
C GLY A 244 -10.15 -9.02 -9.64
N ALA A 245 -10.97 -9.16 -8.60
CA ALA A 245 -12.37 -9.51 -8.76
C ALA A 245 -13.12 -8.41 -9.55
N PRO A 246 -14.31 -8.67 -10.10
CA PRO A 246 -15.09 -7.66 -10.80
C PRO A 246 -15.25 -6.38 -9.96
N GLY A 247 -15.08 -5.19 -10.56
CA GLY A 247 -15.03 -3.90 -9.88
C GLY A 247 -13.64 -3.48 -9.39
N ALA A 248 -12.70 -4.42 -9.30
CA ALA A 248 -11.31 -4.20 -8.89
C ALA A 248 -10.29 -4.64 -9.96
N ALA A 249 -10.75 -5.14 -11.12
CA ALA A 249 -9.91 -5.50 -12.26
C ALA A 249 -9.58 -4.25 -13.09
N GLY A 250 -8.57 -3.50 -12.68
CA GLY A 250 -8.17 -2.25 -13.36
C GLY A 250 -6.72 -1.87 -13.13
N PRO A 251 -6.33 -0.61 -13.41
CA PRO A 251 -4.96 -0.18 -13.23
C PRO A 251 -4.56 -0.14 -11.75
N VAL A 252 -3.28 -0.37 -11.49
CA VAL A 252 -2.68 -0.21 -10.16
C VAL A 252 -2.58 1.27 -9.82
N MET A 253 -3.04 1.65 -8.63
CA MET A 253 -2.95 3.03 -8.15
C MET A 253 -1.52 3.42 -7.75
N ASP A 254 -1.20 4.71 -7.86
CA ASP A 254 0.03 5.28 -7.35
C ASP A 254 -0.02 5.44 -5.82
N HIS A 255 0.63 4.51 -5.12
CA HIS A 255 0.74 4.53 -3.66
C HIS A 255 1.57 5.69 -3.10
N TYR A 256 2.31 6.42 -3.94
CA TYR A 256 3.10 7.58 -3.52
C TYR A 256 2.31 8.89 -3.61
N GLN A 257 1.21 8.93 -4.37
CA GLN A 257 0.39 10.12 -4.50
C GLN A 257 -0.32 10.43 -3.19
N LYS A 258 -0.28 11.70 -2.77
CA LYS A 258 -0.83 12.12 -1.48
C LYS A 258 -2.34 11.88 -1.37
N ALA A 259 -3.09 12.00 -2.46
CA ALA A 259 -4.52 11.75 -2.51
C ALA A 259 -4.87 10.26 -2.32
N SER A 260 -3.99 9.36 -2.78
CA SER A 260 -4.12 7.90 -2.63
C SER A 260 -3.78 7.40 -1.22
N ARG A 261 -3.23 8.28 -0.35
CA ARG A 261 -3.04 7.98 1.07
C ARG A 261 -4.38 8.15 1.77
N TRP A 262 -5.04 7.04 2.04
CA TRP A 262 -6.16 7.04 2.98
C TRP A 262 -5.69 7.67 4.30
N PRO A 263 -6.46 8.60 4.89
CA PRO A 263 -6.16 9.03 6.24
C PRO A 263 -6.22 7.78 7.10
N ILE A 264 -5.07 7.39 7.63
CA ILE A 264 -4.95 6.33 8.62
C ILE A 264 -5.69 6.84 9.85
N LEU A 265 -7.00 6.62 9.90
CA LEU A 265 -7.83 6.80 11.08
C LEU A 265 -7.62 5.55 11.93
N ILE A 266 -6.44 5.46 12.56
CA ILE A 266 -6.28 4.65 13.77
C ILE A 266 -6.99 5.46 14.86
N GLY A 267 -8.26 5.15 15.08
CA GLY A 267 -9.07 5.62 16.19
C GLY A 267 -9.26 4.50 17.20
#